data_AF-A0AA94UGT2-F1
#
_entry.id   AF-A0AA94UGT2-F1
#
_cell.length_a   1.000
_cell.length_b   1.000
_cell.length_c   1.000
_cell.angle_alpha   90.00
_cell.angle_beta   90.00
_cell.angle_gamma   90.00
#
_symmetry.space_group_name_H-M   'P 1'
#
loop_
_entity.id
_entity.type
_entity.pdbx_description
1 polymer ?
#
loop_
_entity_poly.entity_id
_entity_poly.type
_entity_poly.pdbx_seq_one_letter_code
_entity_poly.pdbx_strand_id
1 'polypeptide(L)'
;MATLRRDSAGKAMPLNVLLVVWMAIGRGVFAPLGWMTVFVVLVSPALLICLTMTTRMIRQLPGRELTPAQTRAQVTVWSAMFGFGVFCADGGDSGTTSSILMKLLGEPSWSETVSLALWSACVIAGPVAWCVLFSKLSRGLAPAQPPFPHPG
;
A
#
# COMPACT_ATOMS: atom_id res chain seq x y z
N MET A 1 18.70 -5.55 -11.59
CA MET A 1 17.38 -5.03 -11.16
C MET A 1 16.56 -6.21 -10.65
N ALA A 2 16.14 -6.22 -9.39
CA ALA A 2 15.42 -7.36 -8.81
C ALA A 2 13.97 -7.41 -9.36
N THR A 3 13.64 -8.43 -10.14
CA THR A 3 12.27 -8.75 -10.57
C THR A 3 11.64 -9.66 -9.52
N LEU A 4 10.43 -9.33 -9.04
CA LEU A 4 9.69 -10.25 -8.17
C LEU A 4 9.25 -11.47 -8.99
N ARG A 5 9.69 -12.67 -8.58
CA ARG A 5 9.17 -13.92 -9.14
C ARG A 5 7.68 -14.07 -8.87
N ARG A 6 6.93 -14.64 -9.81
CA ARG A 6 5.49 -14.93 -9.65
C ARG A 6 5.19 -15.79 -8.41
N ASP A 7 6.10 -16.70 -8.04
CA ASP A 7 5.98 -17.52 -6.82
C ASP A 7 5.96 -16.67 -5.54
N SER A 8 6.58 -15.49 -5.57
CA SER A 8 6.53 -14.50 -4.48
C SER A 8 5.14 -13.87 -4.32
N ALA A 9 4.24 -13.98 -5.31
CA ALA A 9 2.84 -13.55 -5.17
C ALA A 9 2.05 -14.44 -4.19
N GLY A 10 2.55 -15.66 -3.89
CA GLY A 10 2.08 -16.46 -2.77
C GLY A 10 2.40 -15.80 -1.42
N LYS A 11 3.59 -15.23 -1.30
CA LYS A 11 4.09 -14.50 -0.11
C LYS A 11 3.57 -13.06 -0.01
N ALA A 12 3.14 -12.48 -1.12
CA ALA A 12 2.52 -11.15 -1.15
C ALA A 12 1.19 -11.10 -0.37
N MET A 13 0.42 -12.20 -0.35
CA MET A 13 -0.87 -12.24 0.33
C MET A 13 -0.75 -12.14 1.87
N PRO A 14 0.08 -12.94 2.56
CA PRO A 14 0.29 -12.77 3.99
C PRO A 14 0.92 -11.41 4.32
N LEU A 15 1.80 -10.88 3.46
CA LEU A 15 2.36 -9.54 3.63
C LEU A 15 1.28 -8.43 3.54
N ASN A 16 0.36 -8.53 2.58
CA ASN A 16 -0.76 -7.59 2.46
C ASN A 16 -1.64 -7.59 3.71
N VAL A 17 -1.98 -8.78 4.22
CA VAL A 17 -2.76 -8.93 5.47
C VAL A 17 -1.99 -8.33 6.64
N LEU A 18 -0.70 -8.65 6.77
CA LEU A 18 0.16 -8.11 7.82
C LEU A 18 0.23 -6.57 7.76
N LEU A 19 0.33 -5.98 6.57
CA LEU A 19 0.37 -4.53 6.40
C LEU A 19 -0.98 -3.86 6.72
N VAL A 20 -2.10 -4.51 6.41
CA VAL A 20 -3.42 -4.00 6.81
C VAL A 20 -3.59 -4.07 8.33
N VAL A 21 -3.20 -5.19 8.95
CA VAL A 21 -3.19 -5.35 10.42
C VAL A 21 -2.26 -4.32 11.07
N TRP A 22 -1.08 -4.08 10.47
CA TRP A 22 -0.13 -3.06 10.91
C TRP A 22 -0.75 -1.67 10.94
N MET A 23 -1.43 -1.27 9.86
CA MET A 23 -2.10 0.03 9.78
C MET A 23 -3.26 0.15 10.79
N ALA A 24 -4.06 -0.92 10.94
CA ALA A 24 -5.24 -0.89 11.78
C ALA A 24 -4.89 -0.87 13.28
N ILE A 25 -4.06 -1.81 13.73
CA ILE A 25 -3.79 -2.03 15.15
C ILE A 25 -2.30 -2.13 15.49
N GLY A 26 -1.42 -2.42 14.52
CA GLY A 26 0.00 -2.62 14.78
C GLY A 26 0.71 -1.39 15.34
N ARG A 27 0.29 -0.18 14.93
CA ARG A 27 0.77 1.07 15.53
C ARG A 27 0.42 1.21 17.03
N GLY A 28 -0.62 0.51 17.47
CA GLY A 28 -1.09 0.48 18.86
C GLY A 28 -0.08 -0.07 19.86
N VAL A 29 0.91 -0.82 19.37
CA VAL A 29 2.03 -1.34 20.18
C VAL A 29 2.95 -0.20 20.63
N PHE A 30 3.06 0.87 19.84
CA PHE A 30 4.03 1.95 20.06
C PHE A 30 3.37 3.28 20.39
N ALA A 31 2.18 3.56 19.86
CA ALA A 31 1.43 4.80 20.05
C ALA A 31 -0.02 4.49 20.44
N PRO A 32 -0.67 5.31 21.28
CA PRO A 32 -2.09 5.12 21.60
C PRO A 32 -2.95 5.13 20.33
N LEU A 33 -3.95 4.24 20.31
CA LEU A 33 -4.94 4.17 19.26
C LEU A 33 -6.06 5.18 19.55
N GLY A 34 -6.26 6.13 18.64
CA GLY A 34 -7.32 7.12 18.63
C GLY A 34 -8.26 6.93 17.43
N TRP A 35 -8.92 8.01 17.02
CA TRP A 35 -9.99 7.97 16.01
C TRP A 35 -9.51 7.47 14.65
N MET A 36 -8.24 7.64 14.30
CA MET A 36 -7.72 7.10 13.03
C MET A 36 -7.83 5.58 12.95
N THR A 37 -7.84 4.86 14.08
CA THR A 37 -8.04 3.40 14.07
C THR A 37 -9.40 3.05 13.51
N VAL A 38 -10.44 3.79 13.88
CA VAL A 38 -11.81 3.52 13.41
C VAL A 38 -11.89 3.67 11.89
N PHE A 39 -11.34 4.76 11.36
CA PHE A 39 -11.27 4.98 9.91
C PHE A 39 -10.48 3.88 9.21
N VAL A 40 -9.31 3.50 9.74
CA VAL A 40 -8.49 2.46 9.12
C VAL A 40 -9.20 1.11 9.17
N VAL A 41 -9.86 0.75 10.26
CA VAL A 41 -10.62 -0.50 10.37
C VAL A 41 -11.77 -0.52 9.37
N LEU A 42 -12.48 0.59 9.17
CA LEU A 42 -13.57 0.70 8.18
C LEU A 42 -13.07 0.63 6.74
N VAL A 43 -11.89 1.21 6.45
CA VAL A 43 -11.29 1.20 5.10
C VAL A 43 -10.53 -0.09 4.81
N SER A 44 -10.12 -0.84 5.84
CA SER A 44 -9.35 -2.09 5.73
C SER A 44 -9.99 -3.14 4.80
N PRO A 45 -11.30 -3.40 4.85
CA PRO A 45 -11.96 -4.30 3.89
C PRO A 45 -11.78 -3.86 2.43
N ALA A 46 -11.92 -2.56 2.15
CA ALA A 46 -11.73 -2.03 0.80
C ALA A 46 -10.27 -2.18 0.34
N LEU A 47 -9.30 -1.88 1.21
CA LEU A 47 -7.88 -2.10 0.94
C LEU A 47 -7.57 -3.59 0.68
N LEU A 48 -8.10 -4.50 1.48
CA LEU A 48 -7.93 -5.93 1.29
C LEU A 48 -8.50 -6.42 -0.04
N ILE A 49 -9.67 -5.92 -0.45
CA ILE A 49 -10.26 -6.22 -1.76
C ILE A 49 -9.31 -5.74 -2.87
N CYS A 50 -8.87 -4.48 -2.82
CA CYS A 50 -7.96 -3.89 -3.80
C CYS A 50 -6.63 -4.67 -3.92
N LEU A 51 -6.04 -5.07 -2.79
CA LEU A 51 -4.79 -5.85 -2.75
C LEU A 51 -4.99 -7.29 -3.21
N THR A 52 -6.15 -7.89 -2.88
CA THR A 52 -6.49 -9.25 -3.33
C THR A 52 -6.72 -9.26 -4.85
N MET A 53 -7.37 -8.25 -5.41
CA MET A 53 -7.56 -8.10 -6.85
C MET A 53 -6.22 -8.02 -7.58
N THR A 54 -5.33 -7.11 -7.17
CA THR A 54 -4.00 -6.99 -7.82
C THR A 54 -3.17 -8.26 -7.64
N THR A 55 -3.22 -8.91 -6.47
CA THR A 55 -2.54 -10.20 -6.24
C THR A 55 -3.07 -11.30 -7.16
N ARG A 56 -4.39 -11.38 -7.37
CA ARG A 56 -5.00 -12.33 -8.32
C ARG A 56 -4.59 -12.04 -9.75
N MET A 57 -4.58 -10.77 -10.17
CA MET A 57 -4.16 -10.37 -11.52
C MET A 57 -2.68 -10.71 -11.78
N ILE A 58 -1.81 -10.48 -10.80
CA ILE A 58 -0.38 -10.91 -10.85
C ILE A 58 -0.28 -12.41 -11.07
N ARG A 59 -1.12 -13.20 -10.39
CA ARG A 59 -1.16 -14.66 -10.56
C ARG A 59 -1.77 -15.11 -11.89
N GLN A 60 -2.41 -14.24 -12.66
CA GLN A 60 -3.02 -14.57 -13.96
C GLN A 60 -2.18 -14.13 -15.16
N LEU A 61 -1.23 -13.21 -15.00
CA LEU A 61 -0.41 -12.70 -16.10
C LEU A 61 0.31 -13.81 -16.90
N PRO A 62 0.41 -13.73 -18.23
CA PRO A 62 1.24 -14.64 -19.01
C PRO A 62 2.73 -14.32 -18.76
N GLY A 63 3.47 -15.23 -18.12
CA GLY A 63 4.90 -15.05 -17.81
C GLY A 63 5.32 -15.44 -16.38
N ARG A 64 6.59 -15.77 -16.18
CA ARG A 64 7.11 -16.30 -14.91
C ARG A 64 7.56 -15.21 -13.91
N GLU A 65 7.74 -13.98 -14.39
CA GLU A 65 8.26 -12.85 -13.61
C GLU A 65 7.42 -11.58 -13.80
N LEU A 66 7.30 -10.77 -12.75
CA LEU A 66 6.73 -9.43 -12.87
C LEU A 66 7.72 -8.51 -13.58
N THR A 67 7.17 -7.61 -14.39
CA THR A 67 8.00 -6.54 -14.98
C THR A 67 8.63 -5.69 -13.86
N PRO A 68 9.83 -5.11 -14.08
CA PRO A 68 10.46 -4.22 -13.12
C PRO A 68 9.54 -3.07 -12.68
N ALA A 69 8.69 -2.61 -13.59
CA ALA A 69 7.77 -1.51 -13.33
C ALA A 69 6.56 -1.92 -12.46
N GLN A 70 6.03 -3.14 -12.60
CA GLN A 70 5.01 -3.68 -11.69
C GLN A 70 5.61 -3.96 -10.31
N THR A 71 6.83 -4.49 -10.27
CA THR A 71 7.57 -4.73 -9.01
C THR A 71 7.75 -3.43 -8.23
N ARG A 72 8.22 -2.37 -8.90
CA ARG A 72 8.36 -1.04 -8.27
C ARG A 72 7.03 -0.52 -7.73
N ALA A 73 5.95 -0.61 -8.51
CA ALA A 73 4.64 -0.15 -8.07
C ALA A 73 4.13 -0.92 -6.85
N GLN A 74 4.30 -2.24 -6.82
CA GLN A 74 3.93 -3.07 -5.66
C GLN A 74 4.73 -2.71 -4.40
N VAL A 75 6.05 -2.53 -4.54
CA VAL A 75 6.91 -2.12 -3.43
C VAL A 75 6.52 -0.73 -2.93
N THR A 76 6.21 0.21 -3.82
CA THR A 76 5.73 1.55 -3.43
C THR A 76 4.42 1.48 -2.63
N VAL A 77 3.47 0.64 -3.04
CA VAL A 77 2.23 0.42 -2.26
C VAL A 77 2.55 -0.10 -0.86
N TRP A 78 3.42 -1.12 -0.74
CA TRP A 78 3.80 -1.67 0.55
C TRP A 78 4.53 -0.65 1.43
N SER A 79 5.48 0.10 0.87
CA SER A 79 6.18 1.15 1.59
C SER A 79 5.24 2.26 2.06
N ALA A 80 4.25 2.63 1.26
CA ALA A 80 3.25 3.62 1.64
C ALA A 80 2.35 3.10 2.78
N MET A 81 1.92 1.84 2.74
CA MET A 81 1.14 1.23 3.82
C MET A 81 1.95 1.12 5.12
N PHE A 82 3.21 0.72 5.02
CA PHE A 82 4.09 0.66 6.18
C PHE A 82 4.34 2.05 6.77
N GLY A 83 4.72 3.01 5.92
CA GLY A 83 4.95 4.41 6.30
C GLY A 83 3.71 5.07 6.90
N PHE A 84 2.52 4.76 6.41
CA PHE A 84 1.27 5.21 7.03
C PHE A 84 1.23 4.83 8.51
N GLY A 85 1.51 3.58 8.87
CA GLY A 85 1.49 3.16 10.28
C GLY A 85 2.59 3.80 11.14
N VAL A 86 3.73 4.14 10.56
CA VAL A 86 4.86 4.80 11.27
C VAL A 86 4.61 6.29 11.49
N PHE A 87 4.09 6.97 10.48
CA PHE A 87 3.98 8.43 10.44
C PHE A 87 2.60 8.95 10.87
N CYS A 88 1.58 8.09 10.93
CA CYS A 88 0.25 8.47 11.39
C CYS A 88 0.33 8.92 12.86
N ALA A 89 0.28 10.23 13.05
CA ALA A 89 -0.13 10.82 14.32
C ALA A 89 -1.63 10.61 14.45
N ASP A 90 -2.07 10.16 15.62
CA ASP A 90 -3.49 10.00 15.90
C ASP A 90 -4.00 11.25 16.61
N GLY A 91 -5.31 11.43 16.68
CA GLY A 91 -5.89 12.57 17.37
C GLY A 91 -7.35 12.31 17.71
N GLY A 92 -7.79 12.88 18.82
CA GLY A 92 -9.19 12.87 19.21
C GLY A 92 -9.56 14.13 19.97
N ASP A 93 -10.71 14.12 20.64
CA ASP A 93 -11.26 15.28 21.35
C ASP A 93 -10.32 15.84 22.44
N SER A 94 -9.25 15.11 22.78
CA SER A 94 -8.24 15.48 23.77
C SER A 94 -6.91 16.01 23.18
N GLY A 95 -6.80 16.16 21.85
CA GLY A 95 -5.60 16.67 21.17
C GLY A 95 -4.86 15.63 20.32
N THR A 96 -3.75 16.04 19.69
CA THR A 96 -2.89 15.18 18.86
C THR A 96 -2.09 14.21 19.73
N THR A 97 -2.09 12.95 19.35
CA THR A 97 -1.30 11.88 19.95
C THR A 97 -0.07 11.58 19.07
N SER A 98 1.10 11.50 19.71
CA SER A 98 2.38 11.30 19.01
C SER A 98 2.39 10.04 18.13
N SER A 99 2.88 10.20 16.91
CA SER A 99 3.19 9.08 16.00
C SER A 99 4.38 8.26 16.52
N ILE A 100 4.62 7.08 15.92
CA ILE A 100 5.81 6.27 16.25
C ILE A 100 7.08 7.05 15.97
N LEU A 101 7.14 7.80 14.86
CA LEU A 101 8.28 8.63 14.51
C LEU A 101 8.54 9.73 15.55
N MET A 102 7.48 10.41 16.01
CA MET A 102 7.59 11.45 17.04
C MET A 102 8.18 10.88 18.33
N LYS A 103 7.71 9.70 18.75
CA LYS A 103 8.26 9.01 19.92
C LYS A 103 9.73 8.61 19.76
N LEU A 104 10.11 8.12 18.58
CA LEU A 104 11.50 7.76 18.29
C LEU A 104 12.43 8.98 18.25
N LEU A 105 11.91 10.15 17.87
CA LEU A 105 12.66 11.40 17.80
C LEU A 105 12.72 12.17 19.13
N GLY A 106 12.02 11.70 20.17
CA GLY A 106 11.93 12.39 21.46
C GLY A 106 11.01 13.62 21.45
N GLU A 107 10.02 13.64 20.55
CA GLU A 107 8.93 14.62 20.49
C GLU A 107 9.34 16.11 20.36
N PRO A 108 10.33 16.48 19.53
CA PRO A 108 10.61 17.89 19.28
C PRO A 108 9.46 18.55 18.50
N SER A 109 9.25 19.85 18.67
CA SER A 109 8.10 20.58 18.09
C SER A 109 7.95 20.48 16.57
N TRP A 110 9.03 20.23 15.82
CA TRP A 110 8.99 20.04 14.37
C TRP A 110 8.60 18.62 13.94
N SER A 111 8.66 17.63 14.85
CA SER A 111 8.42 16.21 14.54
C SER A 111 6.97 15.92 14.16
N GLU A 112 6.02 16.71 14.68
CA GLU A 112 4.61 16.65 14.31
C GLU A 112 4.44 17.03 12.83
N THR A 113 4.96 18.19 12.42
CA THR A 113 4.90 18.67 11.03
C THR A 113 5.52 17.67 10.06
N VAL A 114 6.69 17.11 10.41
CA VAL A 114 7.36 16.11 9.58
C VAL A 114 6.55 14.81 9.49
N SER A 115 6.01 14.34 10.60
CA SER A 115 5.17 13.13 10.62
C SER A 115 3.93 13.31 9.76
N LEU A 116 3.26 14.46 9.87
CA LEU A 116 2.04 14.75 9.12
C LEU A 116 2.32 14.91 7.61
N ALA A 117 3.44 15.55 7.24
CA ALA A 117 3.89 15.63 5.85
C ALA A 117 4.21 14.25 5.26
N LEU A 118 4.95 13.40 6.00
CA LEU A 118 5.27 12.04 5.54
C LEU A 118 4.04 11.15 5.47
N TRP A 119 3.11 11.30 6.41
CA TRP A 119 1.85 10.58 6.44
C TRP A 119 0.97 10.94 5.24
N SER A 120 0.77 12.24 4.97
CA SER A 120 0.01 12.71 3.81
C SER A 120 0.62 12.24 2.49
N ALA A 121 1.96 12.24 2.38
CA ALA A 121 2.66 11.65 1.25
C ALA A 121 2.35 10.16 1.08
N CYS A 122 2.26 9.39 2.17
CA CYS A 122 1.88 7.97 2.11
C CYS A 122 0.43 7.77 1.66
N VAL A 123 -0.50 8.60 2.16
CA VAL A 123 -1.93 8.56 1.81
C VAL A 123 -2.15 8.88 0.32
N ILE A 124 -1.32 9.71 -0.29
CA ILE A 124 -1.41 10.04 -1.73
C ILE A 124 -0.64 9.00 -2.57
N ALA A 125 0.60 8.68 -2.18
CA ALA A 125 1.46 7.79 -2.95
C ALA A 125 0.91 6.36 -3.03
N GLY A 126 0.26 5.86 -1.97
CA GLY A 126 -0.34 4.52 -1.94
C GLY A 126 -1.41 4.31 -3.03
N PRO A 127 -2.49 5.10 -3.06
CA PRO A 127 -3.52 5.04 -4.10
C PRO A 127 -2.97 5.27 -5.50
N VAL A 128 -2.08 6.25 -5.70
CA VAL A 128 -1.47 6.51 -7.01
C VAL A 128 -0.66 5.29 -7.49
N ALA A 129 0.17 4.71 -6.61
CA ALA A 129 0.95 3.51 -6.93
C ALA A 129 0.03 2.31 -7.20
N TRP A 130 -1.06 2.17 -6.47
CA TRP A 130 -2.06 1.12 -6.71
C TRP A 130 -2.76 1.30 -8.06
N CYS A 131 -3.17 2.52 -8.44
CA CYS A 131 -3.77 2.81 -9.74
C CYS A 131 -2.79 2.51 -10.89
N VAL A 132 -1.51 2.87 -10.74
CA VAL A 132 -0.47 2.55 -11.72
C VAL A 132 -0.27 1.04 -11.84
N LEU A 133 -0.23 0.33 -10.71
CA LEU A 133 -0.11 -1.12 -10.68
C LEU A 133 -1.31 -1.76 -11.39
N PHE A 134 -2.53 -1.42 -10.96
CA PHE A 134 -3.78 -1.93 -11.51
C PHE A 134 -3.83 -1.71 -13.03
N SER A 135 -3.57 -0.49 -13.50
CA SER A 135 -3.56 -0.16 -14.94
C SER A 135 -2.59 -1.03 -15.73
N LYS A 136 -1.39 -1.30 -15.19
CA LYS A 136 -0.39 -2.15 -15.84
C LYS A 136 -0.78 -3.62 -15.85
N LEU A 137 -1.37 -4.11 -14.76
CA LEU A 137 -1.86 -5.48 -14.67
C LEU A 137 -3.02 -5.69 -15.66
N SER A 138 -3.97 -4.75 -15.74
CA SER A 138 -5.09 -4.80 -16.67
C SER A 138 -4.63 -4.84 -18.12
N ARG A 139 -3.64 -4.01 -18.50
CA ARG A 139 -3.05 -4.03 -19.85
C ARG A 139 -2.33 -5.33 -20.16
N GLY A 140 -1.66 -5.94 -19.19
CA GLY A 140 -0.97 -7.23 -19.37
C GLY A 140 -1.91 -8.43 -19.43
N LEU A 141 -3.17 -8.27 -19.00
CA LEU A 141 -4.22 -9.30 -19.08
C LEU A 141 -5.18 -9.08 -20.26
N ALA A 142 -5.14 -7.92 -20.91
CA ALA A 142 -5.99 -7.64 -22.06
C ALA A 142 -5.63 -8.60 -23.21
N PRO A 143 -6.62 -9.28 -23.82
CA PRO A 143 -6.36 -10.13 -24.98
C PRO A 143 -5.75 -9.28 -26.10
N ALA A 144 -4.66 -9.76 -26.70
CA ALA A 144 -4.11 -9.14 -27.90
C ALA A 144 -5.23 -9.08 -28.94
N GLN A 145 -5.60 -7.87 -29.39
CA GLN A 145 -6.55 -7.74 -30.50
C GLN A 145 -5.99 -8.56 -31.68
N PRO A 146 -6.78 -9.49 -32.25
CA PRO A 146 -6.39 -10.16 -33.47
C PRO A 146 -6.10 -9.10 -34.54
N PRO A 147 -5.05 -9.25 -35.37
CA PRO A 147 -4.85 -8.38 -36.52
C PRO A 147 -6.14 -8.36 -37.34
N PHE A 148 -6.68 -7.16 -37.62
CA PHE A 148 -7.80 -7.02 -38.53
C PHE A 148 -7.48 -7.75 -39.84
N PRO A 149 -8.37 -8.61 -40.38
CA PRO A 149 -8.17 -9.17 -41.70
C PRO A 149 -8.18 -8.01 -42.70
N HIS A 150 -7.07 -7.79 -43.39
CA HIS A 150 -7.06 -6.89 -44.54
C HIS A 150 -8.00 -7.49 -45.62
N PRO A 151 -8.98 -6.74 -46.14
CA PRO A 151 -9.68 -7.16 -47.34
C PRO A 151 -8.68 -7.10 -48.51
N GLY A 152 -8.48 -8.25 -49.16
CA GLY A 152 -7.69 -8.37 -50.38
C GLY A 152 -8.40 -7.81 -51.61
#